data_AF-A0A968Z7B0-F1
#
_entry.id   AF-A0A968Z7B0-F1
#
_cell.length_a   1.000
_cell.length_b   1.000
_cell.length_c   1.000
_cell.angle_alpha   90.00
_cell.angle_beta   90.00
_cell.angle_gamma   90.00
#
_symmetry.space_group_name_H-M   'P 1'
#
loop_
_entity.id
_entity.type
_entity.pdbx_description
1 polymer ?
#
loop_
_entity_poly.entity_id
_entity_poly.type
_entity_poly.pdbx_seq_one_letter_code
_entity_poly.pdbx_strand_id
1 'polypeptide(L)'
;MRVNQLFPDIRPRFSSTDVDLPELYSRTELLPIDSISLNLKGELIGRSGLLNLLGQDLILKTGTGLIRLQMMTVFGPLGYLFTPPKHHPAGLVQRSVSVTGWFRRGGTIWSDVERLQAKAGKTILGQAPILSTWISLVAMLSGVYIIFSGG
;
A
#
# COMPACT_ATOMS: atom_id res chain seq x y z
N MET A 1 5.76 -9.30 15.77
CA MET A 1 4.76 -10.30 15.38
C MET A 1 3.45 -9.57 15.14
N ARG A 2 3.08 -9.34 13.87
CA ARG A 2 1.76 -8.80 13.52
C ARG A 2 0.75 -9.94 13.52
N VAL A 3 -0.34 -9.79 14.27
CA VAL A 3 -1.45 -10.78 14.35
C VAL A 3 -2.45 -10.57 13.19
N ASN A 4 -2.25 -9.56 12.35
CA ASN A 4 -3.17 -9.19 11.29
C ASN A 4 -3.03 -10.12 10.07
N GLN A 5 -4.06 -10.93 9.78
CA GLN A 5 -4.10 -11.82 8.62
C GLN A 5 -4.07 -11.09 7.27
N LEU A 6 -4.56 -9.85 7.21
CA LEU A 6 -4.45 -9.02 6.02
C LEU A 6 -3.02 -8.55 5.79
N PHE A 7 -2.26 -8.25 6.84
CA PHE A 7 -0.89 -7.75 6.69
C PHE A 7 0.08 -8.59 7.53
N PRO A 8 0.29 -9.87 7.15
CA PRO A 8 1.17 -10.77 7.87
C PRO A 8 2.62 -10.33 7.71
N ASP A 9 3.44 -10.56 8.73
CA ASP A 9 4.85 -10.19 8.70
C ASP A 9 5.58 -10.78 7.48
N ILE A 10 6.13 -9.91 6.63
CA ILE A 10 6.94 -10.33 5.49
C ILE A 10 8.31 -10.78 6.03
N ARG A 11 8.51 -12.10 6.16
CA ARG A 11 9.78 -12.66 6.65
C ARG A 11 10.86 -12.51 5.56
N PRO A 12 12.09 -12.06 5.91
CA PRO A 12 13.18 -11.89 4.94
C PRO A 12 13.53 -13.18 4.17
N ARG A 13 13.24 -14.35 4.75
CA ARG A 13 13.61 -15.65 4.19
C ARG A 13 12.82 -16.07 2.95
N PHE A 14 11.70 -15.40 2.64
CA PHE A 14 10.92 -15.64 1.41
C PHE A 14 11.10 -14.53 0.36
N SER A 15 12.06 -13.61 0.57
CA SER A 15 12.21 -12.38 -0.24
C SER A 15 12.95 -12.55 -1.58
N SER A 16 13.17 -13.79 -2.02
CA SER A 16 14.02 -14.13 -3.16
C SER A 16 13.39 -15.18 -4.07
N THR A 17 12.13 -14.98 -4.45
CA THR A 17 11.67 -15.50 -5.74
C THR A 17 11.36 -14.27 -6.57
N ASP A 18 11.99 -14.15 -7.73
CA ASP A 18 11.58 -13.21 -8.77
C ASP A 18 10.18 -13.67 -9.16
N VAL A 19 9.15 -13.18 -8.45
CA VAL A 19 7.79 -13.72 -8.62
C VAL A 19 7.31 -13.27 -9.99
N ASP A 20 7.07 -14.24 -10.87
CA ASP A 20 6.65 -13.95 -12.22
C ASP A 20 5.22 -13.40 -12.20
N LEU A 21 5.08 -12.13 -12.55
CA LEU A 21 3.80 -11.44 -12.54
C LEU A 21 2.73 -12.15 -13.39
N PRO A 22 3.01 -12.59 -14.64
CA PRO A 22 2.09 -13.40 -15.44
C PRO A 22 1.55 -14.63 -14.71
N GLU A 23 2.38 -15.35 -13.97
CA GLU A 23 1.93 -16.50 -13.19
C GLU A 23 0.91 -16.07 -12.14
N LEU A 24 1.19 -15.00 -11.38
CA LEU A 24 0.23 -14.45 -10.41
C LEU A 24 -1.07 -13.97 -11.04
N TYR A 25 -0.99 -13.35 -12.22
CA TYR A 25 -2.16 -12.90 -12.97
C TYR A 25 -3.05 -14.09 -13.39
N SER A 26 -2.45 -15.24 -13.67
CA SER A 26 -3.16 -16.45 -14.09
C SER A 26 -3.89 -17.19 -12.96
N ARG A 27 -3.51 -16.94 -11.70
CA ARG A 27 -4.10 -17.59 -10.52
C ARG A 27 -5.50 -17.07 -10.23
N THR A 28 -6.50 -17.75 -10.77
CA THR A 28 -7.91 -17.36 -10.68
C THR A 28 -8.58 -17.70 -9.35
N GLU A 29 -7.94 -18.57 -8.58
CA GLU A 29 -8.37 -19.05 -7.28
C GLU A 29 -8.14 -18.05 -6.14
N LEU A 30 -7.24 -17.07 -6.34
CA LEU A 30 -6.87 -16.12 -5.30
C LEU A 30 -7.98 -15.11 -5.01
N LEU A 31 -8.23 -14.92 -3.72
CA LEU A 31 -9.17 -13.96 -3.16
C LEU A 31 -8.43 -12.71 -2.67
N PRO A 32 -9.11 -11.56 -2.52
CA PRO A 32 -8.49 -10.35 -1.97
C PRO A 32 -7.93 -10.52 -0.56
N ILE A 33 -8.49 -11.45 0.22
CA ILE A 33 -8.06 -11.74 1.59
C ILE A 33 -6.73 -12.51 1.62
N ASP A 34 -6.35 -13.16 0.53
CA ASP A 34 -5.09 -13.89 0.43
C ASP A 34 -3.94 -12.88 0.39
N SER A 35 -2.97 -13.07 1.29
CA SER A 35 -1.85 -12.16 1.49
C SER A 35 -0.56 -12.78 0.97
N ILE A 36 -0.36 -12.76 -0.36
CA ILE A 36 0.87 -13.27 -0.98
C ILE A 36 1.95 -12.19 -0.92
N SER A 37 3.03 -12.42 -0.19
CA SER A 37 4.13 -11.45 -0.11
C SER A 37 4.87 -11.33 -1.44
N LEU A 38 5.20 -10.10 -1.84
CA LEU A 38 5.93 -9.78 -3.06
C LEU A 38 7.16 -8.93 -2.75
N ASN A 39 8.22 -9.15 -3.54
CA ASN A 39 9.36 -8.26 -3.63
C ASN A 39 9.69 -8.03 -5.11
N LEU A 40 9.21 -6.92 -5.66
CA LEU A 40 9.32 -6.61 -7.08
C LEU A 40 10.30 -5.46 -7.29
N LYS A 41 11.05 -5.51 -8.40
CA LYS A 41 11.94 -4.44 -8.83
C LYS A 41 11.49 -3.93 -10.20
N GLY A 42 11.51 -2.62 -10.36
CA GLY A 42 11.03 -2.01 -11.59
C GLY A 42 11.16 -0.51 -11.59
N GLU A 43 10.58 0.12 -12.59
CA GLU A 43 10.41 1.55 -12.70
C GLU A 43 9.04 1.95 -12.17
N LEU A 44 8.98 2.93 -11.27
CA LEU A 44 7.72 3.49 -10.81
C LEU A 44 7.19 4.45 -11.87
N ILE A 45 6.03 4.17 -12.46
CA ILE A 45 5.35 5.04 -13.42
C ILE A 45 4.02 5.52 -12.84
N GLY A 46 3.52 6.64 -13.37
CA GLY A 46 2.27 7.26 -12.93
C GLY A 46 2.31 8.78 -13.15
N ARG A 47 1.26 9.47 -12.73
CA ARG A 47 1.22 10.93 -12.72
C ARG A 47 2.15 11.51 -11.66
N SER A 48 2.68 12.69 -11.94
CA SER A 48 3.56 13.45 -11.03
C SER A 48 2.87 14.72 -10.53
N GLY A 49 3.42 15.31 -9.46
CA GLY A 49 2.91 16.56 -8.89
C GLY A 49 1.49 16.45 -8.33
N LEU A 50 0.69 17.51 -8.51
CA LEU A 50 -0.66 17.63 -7.95
C LEU A 50 -1.64 16.57 -8.46
N LEU A 51 -1.41 16.07 -9.68
CA LEU A 51 -2.24 15.03 -10.30
C LEU A 51 -2.11 13.66 -9.61
N ASN A 52 -1.15 13.53 -8.69
CA ASN A 52 -0.92 12.34 -7.87
C ASN A 52 -0.75 12.70 -6.38
N LEU A 53 -1.35 13.82 -5.93
CA LEU A 53 -1.21 14.34 -4.57
C LEU A 53 -1.73 13.39 -3.49
N LEU A 54 -2.67 12.49 -3.83
CA LEU A 54 -3.23 11.51 -2.91
C LEU A 54 -2.60 10.12 -3.09
N GLY A 55 -1.52 10.01 -3.87
CA GLY A 55 -0.88 8.73 -4.19
C GLY A 55 -1.77 7.77 -4.99
N GLN A 56 -2.76 8.29 -5.72
CA GLN A 56 -3.80 7.52 -6.40
C GLN A 56 -3.31 6.78 -7.66
N ASP A 57 -2.18 7.22 -8.22
CA ASP A 57 -1.67 6.75 -9.51
C ASP A 57 -0.21 6.32 -9.41
N LEU A 58 -0.03 5.09 -8.93
CA LEU A 58 1.27 4.44 -8.76
C LEU A 58 1.21 3.08 -9.43
N ILE A 59 2.06 2.86 -10.44
CA ILE A 59 2.15 1.61 -11.17
C ILE A 59 3.62 1.22 -11.22
N LEU A 60 3.93 -0.04 -10.90
CA LEU A 60 5.28 -0.57 -11.05
C LEU A 60 5.40 -1.25 -12.42
N LYS A 61 6.31 -0.76 -13.24
CA LYS A 61 6.73 -1.41 -14.48
C LYS A 61 7.92 -2.31 -14.20
N THR A 62 7.70 -3.61 -14.25
CA THR A 62 8.73 -4.64 -14.11
C THR A 62 9.17 -5.15 -15.48
N GLY A 63 10.11 -6.10 -15.52
CA GLY A 63 10.49 -6.77 -16.76
C GLY A 63 9.40 -7.68 -17.35
N THR A 64 8.49 -8.18 -16.52
CA THR A 64 7.48 -9.19 -16.89
C THR A 64 6.06 -8.64 -16.96
N GLY A 65 5.82 -7.41 -16.51
CA GLY A 65 4.51 -6.78 -16.57
C GLY A 65 4.37 -5.49 -15.76
N LEU A 66 3.13 -4.99 -15.71
CA LEU A 66 2.73 -3.81 -14.97
C LEU A 66 1.81 -4.20 -13.81
N ILE A 67 2.08 -3.69 -12.60
CA ILE A 67 1.20 -3.90 -11.44
C ILE A 67 0.84 -2.57 -10.78
N ARG A 68 -0.45 -2.36 -10.50
CA ARG A 68 -0.90 -1.19 -9.74
C ARG A 68 -0.45 -1.30 -8.29
N LEU A 69 0.05 -0.21 -7.74
CA LEU A 69 0.46 -0.10 -6.35
C LEU A 69 -0.59 0.67 -5.56
N GLN A 70 -0.96 0.13 -4.42
CA GLN A 70 -1.78 0.80 -3.43
C GLN A 70 -0.91 1.08 -2.20
N MET A 71 -0.66 2.36 -1.94
CA MET A 71 0.10 2.81 -0.79
C MET A 71 -0.78 3.78 0.01
N MET A 72 -0.81 3.59 1.32
CA MET A 72 -1.63 4.40 2.22
C MET A 72 -0.78 4.96 3.36
N THR A 73 -1.24 6.09 3.89
CA THR A 73 -0.77 6.62 5.18
C THR A 73 -1.70 6.18 6.31
N VAL A 74 -1.37 6.51 7.56
CA VAL A 74 -2.22 6.25 8.73
C VAL A 74 -3.63 6.83 8.54
N PHE A 75 -3.73 8.01 7.94
CA PHE A 75 -4.98 8.73 7.65
C PHE A 75 -5.53 8.39 6.25
N GLY A 76 -5.13 7.25 5.67
CA GLY A 76 -5.51 6.87 4.31
C GLY A 76 -4.92 7.82 3.26
N PRO A 77 -5.62 8.05 2.13
CA PRO A 77 -5.14 8.95 1.08
C PRO A 77 -5.00 10.41 1.52
N LEU A 78 -5.86 10.88 2.46
CA LEU A 78 -5.84 12.27 2.93
C LEU A 78 -4.57 12.64 3.69
N GLY A 79 -3.91 11.67 4.33
CA GLY A 79 -2.64 11.94 5.02
C GLY A 79 -1.51 12.35 4.08
N TYR A 80 -1.63 12.10 2.76
CA TYR A 80 -0.65 12.60 1.79
C TYR A 80 -0.66 14.13 1.66
N LEU A 81 -1.77 14.81 1.98
CA LEU A 81 -1.84 16.28 2.01
C LEU A 81 -0.89 16.91 3.03
N PHE A 82 -0.59 16.18 4.11
CA PHE A 82 0.31 16.60 5.18
C PHE A 82 1.68 15.92 5.10
N THR A 83 1.91 15.07 4.11
CA THR A 83 3.15 14.32 3.96
C THR A 83 4.20 15.22 3.30
N PRO A 84 5.40 15.38 3.89
CA PRO A 84 6.46 16.16 3.27
C PRO A 84 6.81 15.61 1.88
N PRO A 85 7.15 16.46 0.88
CA PRO A 85 7.48 16.01 -0.47
C PRO A 85 8.59 14.93 -0.51
N LYS A 86 9.51 14.98 0.46
CA LYS A 86 10.57 13.97 0.62
C LYS A 86 10.05 12.58 0.96
N HIS A 87 8.88 12.44 1.58
CA HIS A 87 8.27 11.15 1.91
C HIS A 87 7.08 10.80 1.00
N HIS A 88 6.79 11.65 0.00
CA HIS A 88 5.69 11.42 -0.92
C HIS A 88 6.11 10.45 -2.05
N PRO A 89 5.32 9.40 -2.33
CA PRO A 89 5.66 8.40 -3.36
C PRO A 89 5.70 8.98 -4.78
N ALA A 90 4.89 10.00 -5.08
CA ALA A 90 4.94 10.70 -6.37
C ALA A 90 6.32 11.32 -6.70
N GLY A 91 7.16 11.60 -5.69
CA GLY A 91 8.53 12.07 -5.90
C GLY A 91 9.50 10.98 -6.38
N LEU A 92 9.05 9.72 -6.47
CA LEU A 92 9.80 8.58 -6.99
C LEU A 92 9.32 8.11 -8.36
N VAL A 93 8.31 8.76 -8.95
CA VAL A 93 7.85 8.48 -10.32
C VAL A 93 9.02 8.70 -11.29
N GLN A 94 9.10 7.85 -12.33
CA GLN A 94 10.20 7.71 -13.29
C GLN A 94 11.54 7.27 -12.67
N ARG A 95 11.54 6.66 -11.48
CA ARG A 95 12.76 6.12 -10.85
C ARG A 95 12.68 4.60 -10.73
N SER A 96 13.84 3.95 -10.79
CA SER A 96 13.96 2.55 -10.43
C SER A 96 13.80 2.37 -8.92
N VAL A 97 12.84 1.52 -8.54
CA VAL A 97 12.47 1.22 -7.15
C VAL A 97 12.36 -0.28 -6.90
N SER A 98 12.49 -0.67 -5.64
CA SER A 98 12.13 -1.97 -5.11
C SER A 98 10.87 -1.81 -4.27
N VAL A 99 9.85 -2.61 -4.55
CA VAL A 99 8.57 -2.63 -3.85
C VAL A 99 8.48 -3.91 -3.06
N THR A 100 8.22 -3.79 -1.76
CA THR A 100 7.88 -4.91 -0.88
C THR A 100 6.46 -4.72 -0.38
N GLY A 101 5.65 -5.78 -0.44
CA GLY A 101 4.24 -5.68 -0.08
C GLY A 101 3.50 -6.99 -0.26
N TRP A 102 2.20 -6.91 -0.45
CA TRP A 102 1.33 -8.07 -0.67
C TRP A 102 0.59 -7.94 -2.00
N PHE A 103 0.48 -9.02 -2.75
CA PHE A 103 -0.38 -9.13 -3.92
C PHE A 103 -1.84 -9.25 -3.49
N ARG A 104 -2.73 -8.62 -4.24
CA ARG A 104 -4.17 -8.66 -4.04
C ARG A 104 -4.87 -8.90 -5.36
N ARG A 105 -5.82 -9.84 -5.35
CA ARG A 105 -6.67 -10.14 -6.48
C ARG A 105 -8.13 -9.84 -6.16
N GLY A 106 -8.62 -8.69 -6.62
CA GLY A 106 -10.04 -8.35 -6.62
C GLY A 106 -10.53 -8.03 -8.03
N GLY A 107 -11.53 -7.16 -8.16
CA GLY A 107 -12.01 -6.70 -9.48
C GLY A 107 -10.93 -5.97 -10.29
N THR A 108 -9.92 -5.43 -9.62
CA THR A 108 -8.63 -5.04 -10.20
C THR A 108 -7.54 -5.81 -9.45
N ILE A 109 -6.38 -6.03 -10.08
CA ILE A 109 -5.21 -6.60 -9.40
C ILE A 109 -4.29 -5.47 -8.96
N TRP A 110 -3.87 -5.51 -7.70
CA TRP A 110 -2.98 -4.50 -7.13
C TRP A 110 -2.02 -5.12 -6.12
N SER A 111 -1.03 -4.34 -5.71
CA SER A 111 -0.17 -4.67 -4.58
C SER A 111 -0.31 -3.63 -3.48
N ASP A 112 -0.61 -4.08 -2.27
CA ASP A 112 -0.53 -3.24 -1.08
C ASP A 112 0.93 -3.08 -0.67
N VAL A 113 1.44 -1.85 -0.75
CA VAL A 113 2.86 -1.55 -0.54
C VAL A 113 3.16 -1.39 0.95
N GLU A 114 4.06 -2.20 1.48
CA GLU A 114 4.66 -2.00 2.81
C GLU A 114 5.88 -1.07 2.72
N ARG A 115 6.72 -1.28 1.71
CA ARG A 115 7.99 -0.57 1.58
C ARG A 115 8.30 -0.27 0.13
N LEU A 116 8.60 0.99 -0.13
CA LEU A 116 9.04 1.50 -1.43
C LEU A 116 10.46 2.05 -1.28
N GLN A 117 11.44 1.39 -1.90
CA GLN A 117 12.85 1.75 -1.80
C GLN A 117 13.39 2.23 -3.15
N ALA A 118 13.98 3.42 -3.19
CA ALA A 118 14.74 3.87 -4.35
C ALA A 118 16.20 3.41 -4.28
N LYS A 119 16.86 3.25 -5.43
CA LYS A 119 18.30 2.86 -5.51
C LYS A 119 19.23 3.77 -4.68
N ALA A 120 18.85 5.02 -4.45
CA ALA A 120 19.61 5.98 -3.65
C ALA A 120 19.39 5.86 -2.12
N GLY A 121 18.90 4.72 -1.62
CA GLY A 121 18.69 4.47 -0.18
C GLY A 121 17.43 5.10 0.42
N LYS A 122 16.70 5.94 -0.34
CA LYS A 122 15.44 6.54 0.10
C LYS A 122 14.35 5.46 0.23
N THR A 123 13.86 5.28 1.45
CA THR A 123 12.77 4.34 1.76
C THR A 123 11.53 5.10 2.19
N ILE A 124 10.38 4.78 1.59
CA ILE A 124 9.06 5.25 2.00
C ILE A 124 8.29 4.03 2.49
N LEU A 125 7.71 4.13 3.70
CA LEU A 125 6.93 3.06 4.31
C LEU A 125 5.45 3.30 4.08
N GLY A 126 4.75 2.27 3.62
CA GLY A 126 3.30 2.23 3.62
C GLY A 126 2.80 1.87 5.01
N GLN A 127 1.65 2.41 5.39
CA GLN A 127 1.03 2.14 6.68
C GLN A 127 -0.34 1.52 6.47
N ALA A 128 -0.70 0.61 7.40
CA ALA A 128 -2.07 0.14 7.46
C ALA A 128 -2.97 1.32 7.86
N PRO A 129 -4.13 1.50 7.21
CA PRO A 129 -5.06 2.57 7.56
C PRO A 129 -5.65 2.29 8.95
N ILE A 130 -5.17 3.01 9.97
CA ILE A 130 -5.68 2.94 11.36
C ILE A 130 -6.84 3.95 11.56
N LEU A 131 -7.06 4.82 10.58
CA LEU A 131 -8.09 5.86 10.64
C LEU A 131 -9.48 5.31 10.95
N SER A 132 -9.86 4.16 10.41
CA SER A 132 -11.17 3.55 10.68
C SER A 132 -11.35 3.21 12.17
N THR A 133 -10.28 2.76 12.84
CA THR A 133 -10.29 2.51 14.29
C THR A 133 -10.53 3.80 15.06
N TRP A 134 -9.86 4.89 14.69
CA TRP A 134 -10.06 6.20 15.31
C TRP A 134 -11.47 6.75 15.09
N ILE A 135 -11.99 6.67 13.85
CA ILE A 135 -13.35 7.09 13.53
C ILE A 135 -14.37 6.31 14.36
N SER A 136 -14.19 4.99 14.45
CA SER A 136 -15.10 4.12 15.22
C SER A 136 -15.06 4.45 16.71
N LEU A 137 -13.87 4.70 17.26
CA LEU A 137 -13.71 5.09 18.66
C LEU A 137 -14.40 6.43 18.96
N VAL A 138 -14.21 7.44 18.10
CA VAL A 138 -14.87 8.74 18.24
C VAL A 138 -16.39 8.59 18.16
N ALA A 139 -16.89 7.87 17.14
CA ALA A 139 -18.33 7.64 16.98
C ALA A 139 -18.94 6.93 18.21
N MET A 140 -18.23 5.94 18.77
CA MET A 140 -18.65 5.24 19.99
C MET A 140 -18.72 6.21 21.18
N LEU A 141 -17.67 7.00 21.42
CA LEU A 141 -17.64 7.96 22.53
C LEU A 141 -18.71 9.06 22.37
N SER A 142 -18.95 9.54 21.15
CA SER A 142 -20.02 10.48 20.87
C SER A 142 -21.40 9.89 21.14
N GLY A 143 -21.64 8.64 20.74
CA GLY A 143 -22.89 7.93 21.04
C GLY A 143 -23.12 7.79 22.55
N VAL A 144 -22.09 7.40 23.29
CA VAL A 144 -22.13 7.36 24.77
C VAL A 144 -22.44 8.74 25.34
N TYR A 145 -21.73 9.77 24.90
CA TYR A 145 -21.94 11.14 25.37
C TYR A 145 -23.39 11.60 25.16
N ILE A 146 -23.96 11.40 23.97
CA ILE A 146 -25.35 11.76 23.65
C ILE A 146 -26.34 11.10 24.61
N ILE A 147 -26.17 9.79 24.86
CA ILE A 147 -27.03 9.03 25.79
C ILE A 147 -26.96 9.63 27.22
N PHE A 148 -25.78 10.05 27.67
CA PHE A 148 -25.61 10.63 29.01
C PHE A 148 -26.00 12.12 29.09
N SER A 149 -25.87 12.89 28.01
CA SER A 149 -26.14 14.33 27.99
C SER A 149 -27.61 14.69 27.73
N GLY A 150 -28.45 13.71 27.41
CA GLY A 150 -29.88 13.92 27.23
C GLY A 150 -30.46 13.06 26.12
N GLY A 151 -30.77 11.80 26.45
CA GLY A 151 -31.98 11.19 25.88
C GLY A 151 -33.22 11.98 26.27
#